data_AF-A0A2E2SCS2-F1
#
_entry.id   AF-A0A2E2SCS2-F1
#
_cell.length_a   1.000
_cell.length_b   1.000
_cell.length_c   1.000
_cell.angle_alpha   90.00
_cell.angle_beta   90.00
_cell.angle_gamma   90.00
#
_symmetry.space_group_name_H-M   'P 1'
#
loop_
_entity.id
_entity.type
_entity.pdbx_description
1 polymer ?
#
loop_
_entity_poly.entity_id
_entity_poly.type
_entity_poly.pdbx_seq_one_letter_code
_entity_poly.pdbx_strand_id
1 'polypeptide(L)'
;MGLDGPDQVSHMISYSVRWAVPFIYAAMMASSIKILFPSNFSRWWLKNRKYIGLVFGVGMAWQALFIFILSNYYRDYYYSEVFYFRDELEGSVGYLFLIAMIATSFKRVASLISLGQWKLIQKSGLYFLWAYAFSVYWWNLFYYPFEEGGTSPRFIDYVFYWLGFAACLVRIMAWGKVRYKSVNKNQTISPRFLGYFLIFLGLLMSGTGHLWLEMINNVTFYYSWSQEASLWLPFWPLEPFFSLILIGLGTVIISSGNSSIFERKMKLQSSSS
;
A
#
# COMPACT_ATOMS: atom_id res chain seq x y z
N MET A 1 -13.42 -14.44 28.57
CA MET A 1 -13.78 -13.09 28.08
C MET A 1 -14.96 -13.26 27.16
N GLY A 2 -16.17 -13.00 27.67
CA GLY A 2 -17.41 -13.02 26.88
C GLY A 2 -17.45 -11.79 25.97
N LEU A 3 -18.04 -11.95 24.79
CA LEU A 3 -18.34 -10.84 23.88
C LEU A 3 -19.62 -10.17 24.38
N ASP A 4 -19.53 -9.42 25.48
CA ASP A 4 -20.71 -8.99 26.24
C ASP A 4 -21.31 -7.66 25.72
N GLY A 5 -20.73 -7.05 24.68
CA GLY A 5 -21.26 -5.84 24.03
C GLY A 5 -20.62 -5.46 22.67
N PRO A 6 -21.30 -4.65 21.84
CA PRO A 6 -20.85 -4.31 20.47
C PRO A 6 -19.50 -3.59 20.43
N ASP A 7 -19.23 -2.70 21.39
CA ASP A 7 -17.96 -1.98 21.51
C ASP A 7 -16.76 -2.93 21.65
N GLN A 8 -16.93 -4.02 22.41
CA GLN A 8 -15.87 -5.01 22.60
C GLN A 8 -15.56 -5.74 21.29
N VAL A 9 -16.58 -6.10 20.52
CA VAL A 9 -16.41 -6.72 19.20
C VAL A 9 -15.72 -5.76 18.24
N SER A 10 -16.12 -4.49 18.22
CA SER A 10 -15.45 -3.42 17.45
C SER A 10 -13.98 -3.25 17.83
N HIS A 11 -13.67 -3.29 19.13
CA HIS A 11 -12.29 -3.31 19.63
C HIS A 11 -11.50 -4.52 19.11
N MET A 12 -12.11 -5.71 19.03
CA MET A 12 -11.47 -6.92 18.50
C MET A 12 -11.19 -6.84 17.00
N ILE A 13 -12.04 -6.15 16.22
CA ILE A 13 -11.78 -5.84 14.80
C ILE A 13 -10.48 -5.03 14.69
N SER A 14 -10.42 -3.88 15.37
CA SER A 14 -9.24 -3.01 15.38
C SER A 14 -7.99 -3.74 15.87
N TYR A 15 -8.12 -4.53 16.93
CA TYR A 15 -7.00 -5.28 17.51
C TYR A 15 -6.43 -6.32 16.53
N SER A 16 -7.30 -7.07 15.84
CA SER A 16 -6.89 -8.07 14.85
C SER A 16 -6.11 -7.44 13.69
N VAL A 17 -6.57 -6.27 13.21
CA VAL A 17 -5.88 -5.51 12.16
C VAL A 17 -4.49 -5.07 12.61
N ARG A 18 -4.34 -4.53 13.83
CA ARG A 18 -3.04 -4.08 14.34
C ARG A 18 -2.02 -5.20 14.44
N TRP A 19 -2.45 -6.42 14.76
CA TRP A 19 -1.57 -7.59 14.76
C TRP A 19 -1.22 -8.06 13.34
N ALA A 20 -2.13 -7.90 12.38
CA ALA A 20 -1.90 -8.30 10.99
C ALA A 20 -0.93 -7.34 10.26
N VAL A 21 -1.10 -6.03 10.43
CA VAL A 21 -0.39 -4.97 9.67
C VAL A 21 1.14 -5.13 9.60
N PRO A 22 1.88 -5.45 10.68
CA PRO A 22 3.33 -5.69 10.60
C PRO A 22 3.72 -6.74 9.58
N PHE A 23 2.90 -7.78 9.40
CA PHE A 23 3.20 -8.89 8.51
C PHE A 23 3.02 -8.53 7.03
N ILE A 24 2.02 -7.73 6.67
CA ILE A 24 1.88 -7.27 5.28
C ILE A 24 3.02 -6.31 4.90
N TYR A 25 3.44 -5.44 5.81
CA TYR A 25 4.60 -4.57 5.61
C TYR A 25 5.89 -5.38 5.48
N ALA A 26 6.08 -6.39 6.34
CA ALA A 26 7.23 -7.29 6.25
C ALA A 26 7.24 -8.10 4.94
N ALA A 27 6.09 -8.62 4.50
CA ALA A 27 5.95 -9.31 3.23
C ALA A 27 6.27 -8.38 2.04
N MET A 28 5.84 -7.13 2.12
CA MET A 28 6.13 -6.10 1.12
C MET A 28 7.64 -5.83 1.00
N MET A 29 8.35 -5.68 2.11
CA MET A 29 9.78 -5.32 2.09
C MET A 29 10.71 -6.43 1.62
N ALA A 30 10.30 -7.70 1.73
CA ALA A 30 11.18 -8.87 1.59
C ALA A 30 12.07 -8.86 0.33
N SER A 31 11.51 -8.54 -0.84
CA SER A 31 12.27 -8.49 -2.10
C SER A 31 13.26 -7.33 -2.16
N SER A 32 12.88 -6.21 -1.60
CA SER A 32 13.63 -4.95 -1.70
C SER A 32 14.79 -4.93 -0.72
N ILE A 33 14.60 -5.49 0.47
CA ILE A 33 15.68 -5.71 1.44
C ILE A 33 16.77 -6.62 0.85
N LYS A 34 16.41 -7.69 0.13
CA LYS A 34 17.41 -8.53 -0.57
C LYS A 34 18.22 -7.77 -1.61
N ILE A 35 17.59 -6.85 -2.35
CA ILE A 35 18.24 -6.04 -3.40
C ILE A 35 19.18 -4.99 -2.79
N LEU A 36 18.75 -4.32 -1.71
CA LEU A 36 19.51 -3.25 -1.07
C LEU A 36 20.63 -3.82 -0.20
N PHE A 37 20.31 -4.82 0.63
CA PHE A 37 21.17 -5.42 1.65
C PHE A 37 21.23 -6.95 1.50
N PRO A 38 21.95 -7.48 0.50
CA PRO A 38 22.08 -8.92 0.31
C PRO A 38 22.84 -9.56 1.48
N SER A 39 22.18 -10.44 2.22
CA SER A 39 22.73 -11.14 3.39
C SER A 39 22.07 -12.53 3.55
N ASN A 40 22.52 -13.32 4.53
CA ASN A 40 21.86 -14.58 4.87
C ASN A 40 20.42 -14.32 5.36
N PHE A 41 20.24 -13.29 6.17
CA PHE A 41 18.95 -12.89 6.69
C PHE A 41 17.99 -12.43 5.58
N SER A 42 18.41 -11.56 4.65
CA SER A 42 17.52 -11.06 3.59
C SER A 42 17.13 -12.15 2.57
N ARG A 43 18.02 -13.14 2.36
CA ARG A 43 17.68 -14.36 1.59
C ARG A 43 16.67 -15.25 2.31
N TRP A 44 16.86 -15.49 3.60
CA TRP A 44 15.92 -16.26 4.43
C TRP A 44 14.54 -15.59 4.45
N TRP A 45 14.49 -14.27 4.66
CA TRP A 45 13.24 -13.51 4.68
C TRP A 45 12.51 -13.64 3.34
N LEU A 46 13.19 -13.43 2.22
CA LEU A 46 12.57 -13.57 0.91
C LEU A 46 12.04 -14.99 0.65
N LYS A 47 12.77 -16.02 1.08
CA LYS A 47 12.35 -17.43 0.95
C LYS A 47 11.10 -17.73 1.79
N ASN A 48 10.98 -17.11 2.97
CA ASN A 48 9.86 -17.32 3.90
C ASN A 48 8.71 -16.32 3.75
N ARG A 49 8.77 -15.37 2.80
CA ARG A 49 7.75 -14.33 2.59
C ARG A 49 6.32 -14.86 2.48
N LYS A 50 6.16 -16.08 1.94
CA LYS A 50 4.86 -16.76 1.82
C LYS A 50 4.25 -17.00 3.19
N TYR A 51 5.03 -17.51 4.15
CA TYR A 51 4.55 -17.80 5.49
C TYR A 51 4.20 -16.52 6.25
N ILE A 52 5.01 -15.47 6.09
CA ILE A 52 4.72 -14.14 6.64
C ILE A 52 3.37 -13.62 6.13
N GLY A 53 3.12 -13.71 4.80
CA GLY A 53 1.84 -13.33 4.22
C GLY A 53 0.65 -14.20 4.67
N LEU A 54 0.88 -15.48 4.98
CA LEU A 54 -0.17 -16.33 5.55
C LEU A 54 -0.51 -15.97 7.00
N VAL A 55 0.47 -15.56 7.81
CA VAL A 55 0.22 -15.03 9.17
C VAL A 55 -0.64 -13.76 9.11
N PHE A 56 -0.35 -12.86 8.17
CA PHE A 56 -1.24 -11.72 7.88
C PHE A 56 -2.67 -12.21 7.55
N GLY A 57 -2.81 -13.21 6.67
CA GLY A 57 -4.10 -13.76 6.30
C GLY A 57 -4.89 -14.34 7.47
N VAL A 58 -4.23 -14.98 8.45
CA VAL A 58 -4.89 -15.46 9.68
C VAL A 58 -5.41 -14.30 10.53
N GLY A 59 -4.62 -13.24 10.71
CA GLY A 59 -5.08 -12.04 11.45
C GLY A 59 -6.29 -11.39 10.80
N MET A 60 -6.30 -11.29 9.46
CA MET A 60 -7.44 -10.77 8.70
C MET A 60 -8.66 -11.71 8.73
N ALA A 61 -8.46 -13.03 8.83
CA ALA A 61 -9.57 -13.97 9.02
C ALA A 61 -10.28 -13.74 10.36
N TRP A 62 -9.52 -13.41 11.42
CA TRP A 62 -10.08 -13.01 12.72
C TRP A 62 -10.84 -11.69 12.62
N GLN A 63 -10.29 -10.69 11.93
CA GLN A 63 -11.01 -9.46 11.66
C GLN A 63 -12.34 -9.74 10.93
N ALA A 64 -12.34 -10.54 9.86
CA ALA A 64 -13.54 -10.89 9.11
C ALA A 64 -14.59 -11.58 9.99
N LEU A 65 -14.15 -12.47 10.87
CA LEU A 65 -15.02 -13.14 11.84
C LEU A 65 -15.68 -12.13 12.79
N PHE A 66 -14.92 -11.15 13.32
CA PHE A 66 -15.49 -10.14 14.21
C PHE A 66 -16.43 -9.18 13.48
N ILE A 67 -16.14 -8.81 12.22
CA ILE A 67 -17.08 -8.05 11.37
C ILE A 67 -18.36 -8.85 11.18
N PHE A 68 -18.27 -10.15 10.89
CA PHE A 68 -19.43 -11.02 10.73
C PHE A 68 -20.27 -11.11 12.02
N ILE A 69 -19.62 -11.25 13.17
CA ILE A 69 -20.32 -11.25 14.48
C ILE A 69 -21.02 -9.90 14.70
N LEU A 70 -20.31 -8.79 14.49
CA LEU A 70 -20.86 -7.45 14.71
C LEU A 70 -22.05 -7.17 13.78
N SER A 71 -21.96 -7.52 12.51
CA SER A 71 -23.02 -7.27 11.52
C SER A 71 -24.27 -8.14 11.71
N ASN A 72 -24.13 -9.36 12.26
CA ASN A 72 -25.27 -10.26 12.48
C ASN A 72 -25.91 -10.10 13.86
N TYR A 73 -25.12 -9.94 14.91
CA TYR A 73 -25.63 -9.91 16.29
C TYR A 73 -25.85 -8.49 16.84
N TYR A 74 -25.18 -7.48 16.28
CA TYR A 74 -25.27 -6.07 16.69
C TYR A 74 -25.56 -5.16 15.50
N ARG A 75 -26.55 -5.56 14.69
CA ARG A 75 -26.85 -4.95 13.40
C ARG A 75 -27.10 -3.44 13.48
N ASP A 76 -27.91 -3.00 14.43
CA ASP A 76 -28.26 -1.59 14.56
C ASP A 76 -27.02 -0.73 14.86
N TYR A 77 -26.14 -1.22 15.73
CA TYR A 77 -24.85 -0.58 16.02
C TYR A 77 -23.92 -0.59 14.80
N TYR A 78 -23.84 -1.71 14.07
CA TYR A 78 -23.00 -1.80 12.87
C TYR A 78 -23.37 -0.75 11.82
N TYR A 79 -24.67 -0.63 11.51
CA TYR A 79 -25.13 0.31 10.48
C TYR A 79 -25.15 1.77 10.91
N SER A 80 -25.23 2.07 12.21
CA SER A 80 -25.23 3.45 12.73
C SER A 80 -23.82 3.99 12.99
N GLU A 81 -22.91 3.16 13.53
CA GLU A 81 -21.63 3.63 14.06
C GLU A 81 -20.40 3.17 13.26
N VAL A 82 -20.52 2.10 12.45
CA VAL A 82 -19.35 1.46 11.82
C VAL A 82 -19.43 1.45 10.29
N PHE A 83 -20.63 1.37 9.72
CA PHE A 83 -20.82 1.23 8.29
C PHE A 83 -20.59 2.55 7.55
N TYR A 84 -19.48 2.63 6.83
CA TYR A 84 -19.26 3.61 5.77
C TYR A 84 -19.17 2.90 4.43
N PHE A 85 -20.03 3.27 3.47
CA PHE A 85 -20.12 2.59 2.17
C PHE A 85 -18.78 2.56 1.42
N ARG A 86 -18.00 3.65 1.46
CA ARG A 86 -16.67 3.73 0.84
C ARG A 86 -15.72 2.71 1.47
N ASP A 87 -15.69 2.65 2.79
CA ASP A 87 -14.80 1.76 3.54
C ASP A 87 -15.20 0.28 3.34
N GLU A 88 -16.49 0.01 3.16
CA GLU A 88 -17.02 -1.31 2.82
C GLU A 88 -16.60 -1.74 1.40
N LEU A 89 -16.62 -0.83 0.41
CA LEU A 89 -16.14 -1.12 -0.94
C LEU A 89 -14.65 -1.45 -0.93
N GLU A 90 -13.83 -0.62 -0.27
CA GLU A 90 -12.39 -0.86 -0.16
C GLU A 90 -12.08 -2.16 0.60
N GLY A 91 -12.79 -2.41 1.70
CA GLY A 91 -12.68 -3.63 2.50
C GLY A 91 -13.06 -4.88 1.71
N SER A 92 -14.18 -4.85 0.99
CA SER A 92 -14.66 -5.95 0.14
C SER A 92 -13.66 -6.29 -0.96
N VAL A 93 -13.15 -5.29 -1.68
CA VAL A 93 -12.11 -5.49 -2.70
C VAL A 93 -10.83 -6.05 -2.07
N GLY A 94 -10.46 -5.57 -0.88
CA GLY A 94 -9.35 -6.09 -0.09
C GLY A 94 -9.49 -7.58 0.21
N TYR A 95 -10.67 -8.03 0.67
CA TYR A 95 -10.93 -9.44 0.94
C TYR A 95 -10.90 -10.32 -0.31
N LEU A 96 -11.37 -9.82 -1.47
CA LEU A 96 -11.24 -10.54 -2.74
C LEU A 96 -9.77 -10.79 -3.10
N PHE A 97 -8.92 -9.76 -3.00
CA PHE A 97 -7.48 -9.91 -3.20
C PHE A 97 -6.87 -10.89 -2.18
N LEU A 98 -7.24 -10.76 -0.90
CA LEU A 98 -6.71 -11.61 0.17
C LEU A 98 -7.05 -13.09 -0.07
N ILE A 99 -8.31 -13.42 -0.35
CA ILE A 99 -8.76 -14.79 -0.62
C ILE A 99 -8.03 -15.34 -1.84
N ALA A 100 -7.95 -14.58 -2.93
CA ALA A 100 -7.23 -14.99 -4.13
C ALA A 100 -5.74 -15.24 -3.85
N MET A 101 -5.09 -14.38 -3.07
CA MET A 101 -3.69 -14.54 -2.67
C MET A 101 -3.46 -15.76 -1.77
N ILE A 102 -4.35 -16.01 -0.80
CA ILE A 102 -4.28 -17.18 0.08
C ILE A 102 -4.46 -18.46 -0.74
N ALA A 103 -5.52 -18.53 -1.56
CA ALA A 103 -5.81 -19.69 -2.39
C ALA A 103 -4.61 -20.01 -3.31
N THR A 104 -4.11 -19.01 -4.04
CA THR A 104 -2.96 -19.15 -4.96
C THR A 104 -1.61 -19.30 -4.25
N SER A 105 -1.56 -19.25 -2.91
CA SER A 105 -0.37 -19.61 -2.15
C SER A 105 -0.18 -21.13 -2.03
N PHE A 106 -1.24 -21.92 -2.22
CA PHE A 106 -1.17 -23.39 -2.20
C PHE A 106 -0.82 -23.95 -3.57
N LYS A 107 0.12 -24.89 -3.62
CA LYS A 107 0.64 -25.45 -4.89
C LYS A 107 -0.47 -25.98 -5.81
N ARG A 108 -1.48 -26.65 -5.23
CA ARG A 108 -2.62 -27.23 -5.98
C ARG A 108 -3.43 -26.19 -6.74
N VAL A 109 -3.70 -25.04 -6.12
CA VAL A 109 -4.46 -23.95 -6.75
C VAL A 109 -3.55 -23.15 -7.68
N ALA A 110 -2.30 -22.90 -7.25
CA ALA A 110 -1.31 -22.20 -8.05
C ALA A 110 -1.02 -22.89 -9.39
N SER A 111 -1.12 -24.24 -9.45
CA SER A 111 -0.97 -24.99 -10.70
C SER A 111 -2.14 -24.86 -11.67
N LEU A 112 -3.29 -24.30 -11.25
CA LEU A 112 -4.45 -24.08 -12.11
C LEU A 112 -4.36 -22.80 -12.95
N ILE A 113 -3.35 -21.97 -12.70
CA ILE A 113 -3.18 -20.66 -13.37
C ILE A 113 -1.77 -20.52 -13.93
N SER A 114 -1.62 -19.63 -14.91
CA SER A 114 -0.31 -19.31 -15.46
C SER A 114 0.59 -18.57 -14.45
N LEU A 115 1.91 -18.69 -14.63
CA LEU A 115 2.88 -17.93 -13.83
C LEU A 115 2.67 -16.41 -13.90
N GLY A 116 2.20 -15.91 -15.05
CA GLY A 116 1.86 -14.50 -15.25
C GLY A 116 0.69 -14.05 -14.38
N GLN A 117 -0.43 -14.77 -14.44
CA GLN A 117 -1.61 -14.52 -13.62
C GLN A 117 -1.28 -14.64 -12.12
N TRP A 118 -0.52 -15.66 -11.73
CA TRP A 118 -0.09 -15.83 -10.34
C TRP A 118 0.73 -14.63 -9.85
N LYS A 119 1.71 -14.17 -10.65
CA LYS A 119 2.51 -12.97 -10.33
C LYS A 119 1.64 -11.72 -10.26
N LEU A 120 0.66 -11.58 -11.14
CA LEU A 120 -0.25 -10.45 -11.15
C LEU A 120 -1.06 -10.42 -9.85
N ILE A 121 -1.77 -11.51 -9.50
CA ILE A 121 -2.57 -11.64 -8.27
C ILE A 121 -1.75 -11.33 -7.02
N GLN A 122 -0.59 -11.99 -6.89
CA GLN A 122 0.26 -11.82 -5.71
C GLN A 122 0.85 -10.42 -5.61
N LYS A 123 1.13 -9.77 -6.74
CA LYS A 123 1.67 -8.41 -6.76
C LYS A 123 0.57 -7.38 -6.51
N SER A 124 -0.53 -7.42 -7.26
CA SER A 124 -1.63 -6.46 -7.13
C SER A 124 -2.25 -6.53 -5.74
N GLY A 125 -2.55 -7.72 -5.24
CA GLY A 125 -3.11 -7.87 -3.89
C GLY A 125 -2.14 -7.39 -2.80
N LEU A 126 -0.84 -7.66 -2.92
CA LEU A 126 0.14 -7.14 -1.96
C LEU A 126 0.21 -5.61 -1.95
N TYR A 127 0.14 -4.95 -3.12
CA TYR A 127 0.11 -3.50 -3.19
C TYR A 127 -1.21 -2.92 -2.69
N PHE A 128 -2.35 -3.55 -3.03
CA PHE A 128 -3.67 -3.11 -2.59
C PHE A 128 -3.81 -3.19 -1.06
N LEU A 129 -3.47 -4.34 -0.48
CA LEU A 129 -3.57 -4.57 0.96
C LEU A 129 -2.59 -3.69 1.76
N TRP A 130 -1.38 -3.46 1.23
CA TRP A 130 -0.48 -2.48 1.81
C TRP A 130 -1.07 -1.06 1.72
N ALA A 131 -1.62 -0.68 0.56
CA ALA A 131 -2.16 0.64 0.33
C ALA A 131 -3.31 0.95 1.28
N TYR A 132 -4.22 -0.01 1.46
CA TYR A 132 -5.31 0.07 2.44
C TYR A 132 -4.79 0.24 3.87
N ALA A 133 -3.88 -0.63 4.31
CA ALA A 133 -3.32 -0.51 5.67
C ALA A 133 -2.61 0.82 5.86
N PHE A 134 -1.83 1.27 4.87
CA PHE A 134 -1.10 2.52 4.93
C PHE A 134 -2.02 3.75 4.92
N SER A 135 -3.08 3.76 4.10
CA SER A 135 -4.03 4.88 4.04
C SER A 135 -4.74 5.08 5.38
N VAL A 136 -5.17 4.00 6.04
CA VAL A 136 -5.79 4.06 7.37
C VAL A 136 -4.91 4.82 8.36
N TYR A 137 -3.63 4.47 8.46
CA TYR A 137 -2.72 5.18 9.39
C TYR A 137 -2.33 6.57 8.93
N TRP A 138 -2.38 6.85 7.62
CA TRP A 138 -2.20 8.21 7.11
C TRP A 138 -3.35 9.13 7.56
N TRP A 139 -4.60 8.69 7.41
CA TRP A 139 -5.79 9.44 7.86
C TRP A 139 -5.79 9.66 9.38
N ASN A 140 -5.42 8.62 10.15
CA ASN A 140 -5.26 8.73 11.62
C ASN A 140 -4.25 9.78 12.06
N LEU A 141 -3.26 10.11 11.22
CA LEU A 141 -2.21 11.06 11.57
C LEU A 141 -2.45 12.47 11.04
N PHE A 142 -3.04 12.59 9.85
CA PHE A 142 -3.01 13.84 9.09
C PHE A 142 -4.38 14.44 8.79
N TYR A 143 -5.46 13.75 9.16
CA TYR A 143 -6.82 14.23 8.90
C TYR A 143 -7.68 14.21 10.16
N TYR A 144 -8.01 13.03 10.70
CA TYR A 144 -8.92 12.91 11.84
C TYR A 144 -8.54 13.74 13.07
N PRO A 145 -7.24 13.94 13.42
CA PRO A 145 -6.86 14.79 14.55
C PRO A 145 -7.15 16.28 14.36
N PHE A 146 -7.36 16.71 13.12
CA PHE A 146 -7.54 18.11 12.74
C PHE A 146 -9.00 18.45 12.42
N GLU A 147 -9.90 17.46 12.42
CA GLU A 147 -11.34 17.68 12.34
C GLU A 147 -11.91 18.16 13.69
N GLU A 148 -13.03 18.88 13.65
CA GLU A 148 -13.75 19.28 14.86
C GLU A 148 -14.24 18.03 15.63
N GLY A 149 -13.85 17.92 16.91
CA GLY A 149 -14.12 16.71 17.71
C GLY A 149 -13.19 15.54 17.43
N GLY A 150 -12.14 15.75 16.62
CA GLY A 150 -11.13 14.75 16.28
C GLY A 150 -10.41 14.15 17.47
N THR A 151 -9.98 12.90 17.34
CA THR A 151 -9.19 12.21 18.38
C THR A 151 -7.71 12.31 18.07
N SER A 152 -6.89 12.56 19.10
CA SER A 152 -5.44 12.60 18.94
C SER A 152 -4.90 11.22 18.53
N PRO A 153 -3.91 11.15 17.60
CA PRO A 153 -3.36 9.87 17.19
C PRO A 153 -2.68 9.17 18.36
N ARG A 154 -2.81 7.85 18.42
CA ARG A 154 -2.07 7.06 19.42
C ARG A 154 -0.64 6.84 18.91
N PHE A 155 0.27 6.56 19.84
CA PHE A 155 1.66 6.21 19.50
C PHE A 155 1.75 5.09 18.45
N ILE A 156 0.88 4.08 18.53
CA ILE A 156 0.87 2.97 17.58
C ILE A 156 0.50 3.40 16.15
N ASP A 157 -0.33 4.44 16.00
CA ASP A 157 -0.71 4.96 14.69
C ASP A 157 0.52 5.57 14.00
N TYR A 158 1.38 6.29 14.75
CA TYR A 158 2.67 6.78 14.24
C TYR A 158 3.60 5.65 13.83
N VAL A 159 3.71 4.60 14.66
CA VAL A 159 4.57 3.45 14.36
C VAL A 159 4.14 2.77 13.07
N PHE A 160 2.84 2.49 12.90
CA PHE A 160 2.37 1.83 11.69
C PHE A 160 2.42 2.71 10.46
N TYR A 161 2.15 4.01 10.59
CA TYR A 161 2.35 4.95 9.50
C TYR A 161 3.81 4.91 8.98
N TRP A 162 4.78 5.12 9.87
CA TRP A 162 6.20 5.19 9.47
C TRP A 162 6.73 3.84 8.99
N LEU A 163 6.27 2.72 9.54
CA LEU A 163 6.60 1.39 9.03
C LEU A 163 6.01 1.15 7.63
N GLY A 164 4.77 1.55 7.39
CA GLY A 164 4.12 1.45 6.09
C GLY A 164 4.81 2.32 5.03
N PHE A 165 5.16 3.56 5.40
CA PHE A 165 5.94 4.47 4.57
C PHE A 165 7.33 3.89 4.24
N ALA A 166 8.08 3.45 5.25
CA ALA A 166 9.39 2.83 5.09
C ALA A 166 9.32 1.58 4.19
N ALA A 167 8.26 0.77 4.32
CA ALA A 167 8.09 -0.42 3.51
C ALA A 167 8.04 -0.10 2.01
N CYS A 168 7.31 0.95 1.63
CA CYS A 168 7.25 1.41 0.24
C CYS A 168 8.51 2.17 -0.18
N LEU A 169 9.08 3.01 0.69
CA LEU A 169 10.32 3.74 0.42
C LEU A 169 11.47 2.78 0.08
N VAL A 170 11.64 1.70 0.85
CA VAL A 170 12.60 0.64 0.58
C VAL A 170 12.35 -0.02 -0.79
N ARG A 171 11.08 -0.15 -1.22
CA ARG A 171 10.76 -0.61 -2.58
C ARG A 171 11.21 0.38 -3.65
N ILE A 172 10.92 1.67 -3.48
CA ILE A 172 11.31 2.71 -4.42
C ILE A 172 12.84 2.76 -4.53
N MET A 173 13.56 2.72 -3.41
CA MET A 173 15.03 2.66 -3.39
C MET A 173 15.59 1.42 -4.11
N ALA A 174 15.04 0.23 -3.83
CA ALA A 174 15.48 -1.00 -4.48
C ALA A 174 15.24 -0.96 -6.00
N TRP A 175 14.07 -0.47 -6.41
CA TRP A 175 13.72 -0.26 -7.81
C TRP A 175 14.64 0.74 -8.49
N GLY A 176 14.89 1.89 -7.85
CA GLY A 176 15.82 2.92 -8.31
C GLY A 176 17.24 2.38 -8.47
N LYS A 177 17.76 1.60 -7.50
CA LYS A 177 19.08 0.95 -7.58
C LYS A 177 19.21 0.02 -8.77
N VAL A 178 18.20 -0.83 -9.02
CA VAL A 178 18.18 -1.75 -10.17
C VAL A 178 18.17 -0.97 -11.47
N ARG A 179 17.35 0.09 -11.54
CA ARG A 179 17.17 0.91 -12.74
C ARG A 179 18.41 1.74 -13.06
N TYR A 180 19.01 2.36 -12.05
CA TYR A 180 20.24 3.14 -12.18
C TYR A 180 21.42 2.32 -12.70
N LYS A 181 21.55 1.05 -12.28
CA LYS A 181 22.57 0.13 -12.84
C LYS A 181 22.41 -0.12 -14.34
N SER A 182 21.20 0.02 -14.88
CA SER A 182 20.92 -0.18 -16.31
C SER A 182 21.11 1.09 -17.16
N VAL A 183 21.47 2.23 -16.55
CA VAL A 183 21.64 3.51 -17.26
C VAL A 183 23.01 3.60 -17.92
N ASN A 184 23.03 3.94 -19.20
CA ASN A 184 24.25 4.31 -19.91
C ASN A 184 24.68 5.74 -19.52
N LYS A 185 25.79 5.86 -18.78
CA LYS A 185 26.28 7.14 -18.22
C LYS A 185 26.77 8.14 -19.28
N ASN A 186 27.11 7.66 -20.48
CA ASN A 186 27.70 8.49 -21.53
C ASN A 186 26.68 9.27 -22.38
N GLN A 187 25.37 9.06 -22.18
CA GLN A 187 24.29 9.65 -23.00
C GLN A 187 23.24 10.42 -22.20
N THR A 188 23.51 10.79 -20.93
CA THR A 188 22.47 11.35 -20.05
C THR A 188 22.70 12.80 -19.66
N ILE A 189 21.85 13.69 -20.18
CA ILE A 189 21.54 15.00 -19.58
C ILE A 189 20.25 14.81 -18.78
N SER A 190 20.33 14.14 -17.63
CA SER A 190 19.19 14.05 -16.70
C SER A 190 19.20 15.26 -15.77
N PRO A 191 18.05 15.95 -15.55
CA PRO A 191 17.95 17.03 -14.56
C PRO A 191 17.95 16.43 -13.14
N ARG A 192 19.09 15.88 -12.71
CA ARG A 192 19.23 15.19 -11.42
C ARG A 192 18.84 16.09 -10.24
N PHE A 193 19.06 17.39 -10.36
CA PHE A 193 18.60 18.38 -9.38
C PHE A 193 17.09 18.32 -9.17
N LEU A 194 16.29 18.31 -10.24
CA LEU A 194 14.84 18.16 -10.17
C LEU A 194 14.45 16.82 -9.50
N GLY A 195 15.16 15.75 -9.83
CA GLY A 195 14.94 14.44 -9.22
C GLY A 195 15.20 14.43 -7.71
N TYR A 196 16.31 15.00 -7.26
CA TYR A 196 16.62 15.15 -5.82
C TYR A 196 15.63 16.08 -5.12
N PHE A 197 15.24 17.18 -5.76
CA PHE A 197 14.24 18.10 -5.25
C PHE A 197 12.90 17.40 -5.01
N LEU A 198 12.40 16.61 -5.96
CA LEU A 198 11.16 15.85 -5.79
C LEU A 198 11.23 14.80 -4.68
N ILE A 199 12.37 14.13 -4.52
CA ILE A 199 12.57 13.20 -3.41
C ILE A 199 12.56 13.95 -2.07
N PHE A 200 13.28 15.06 -1.98
CA PHE A 200 13.31 15.89 -0.78
C PHE A 200 11.93 16.42 -0.42
N LEU A 201 11.20 16.96 -1.41
CA LEU A 201 9.83 17.44 -1.25
C LEU A 201 8.90 16.32 -0.79
N GLY A 202 8.97 15.14 -1.41
CA GLY A 202 8.15 14.00 -1.00
C GLY A 202 8.47 13.50 0.41
N LEU A 203 9.73 13.56 0.85
CA LEU A 203 10.14 13.25 2.23
C LEU A 203 9.66 14.30 3.24
N LEU A 204 9.61 15.58 2.86
CA LEU A 204 8.99 16.61 3.70
C LEU A 204 7.48 16.37 3.80
N MET A 205 6.82 16.15 2.66
CA MET A 205 5.37 15.94 2.59
C MET A 205 4.90 14.70 3.37
N SER A 206 5.73 13.67 3.52
CA SER A 206 5.36 12.51 4.35
C SER A 206 5.23 12.85 5.83
N GLY A 207 5.97 13.84 6.34
CA GLY A 207 5.85 14.29 7.74
C GLY A 207 4.77 15.33 7.98
N THR A 208 4.24 15.96 6.92
CA THR A 208 3.42 17.17 7.03
C THR A 208 2.08 17.07 6.31
N GLY A 209 1.46 15.89 6.28
CA GLY A 209 0.21 15.60 5.56
C GLY A 209 -0.87 16.69 5.70
N HIS A 210 -1.16 17.07 6.95
CA HIS A 210 -2.18 18.05 7.28
C HIS A 210 -1.96 19.45 6.66
N LEU A 211 -0.71 19.84 6.37
CA LEU A 211 -0.40 21.18 5.84
C LEU A 211 -0.72 21.32 4.35
N TRP A 212 -0.68 20.23 3.59
CA TRP A 212 -0.88 20.27 2.14
C TRP A 212 -2.17 19.60 1.68
N LEU A 213 -2.85 18.85 2.56
CA LEU A 213 -4.07 18.12 2.22
C LEU A 213 -5.16 19.04 1.64
N GLU A 214 -5.46 20.16 2.30
CA GLU A 214 -6.48 21.11 1.84
C GLU A 214 -6.17 21.63 0.43
N MET A 215 -4.92 22.02 0.20
CA MET A 215 -4.47 22.49 -1.11
C MET A 215 -4.62 21.40 -2.19
N ILE A 216 -4.25 20.16 -1.89
CA ILE A 216 -4.41 19.05 -2.84
C ILE A 216 -5.90 18.81 -3.11
N ASN A 217 -6.73 18.78 -2.07
CA ASN A 217 -8.18 18.57 -2.19
C ASN A 217 -8.86 19.66 -3.02
N ASN A 218 -8.48 20.92 -2.83
CA ASN A 218 -9.01 22.04 -3.62
C ASN A 218 -8.71 21.89 -5.12
N VAL A 219 -7.59 21.26 -5.48
CA VAL A 219 -7.22 20.99 -6.88
C VAL A 219 -7.86 19.72 -7.40
N THR A 220 -7.80 18.62 -6.65
CA THR A 220 -8.30 17.31 -7.08
C THR A 220 -9.83 17.29 -7.16
N PHE A 221 -10.51 17.90 -6.19
CA PHE A 221 -11.97 17.97 -6.15
C PHE A 221 -12.56 19.19 -6.85
N TYR A 222 -11.74 20.00 -7.54
CA TYR A 222 -12.23 21.12 -8.36
C TYR A 222 -13.20 20.64 -9.45
N TYR A 223 -12.94 19.47 -10.04
CA TYR A 223 -13.77 18.91 -11.10
C TYR A 223 -14.84 17.95 -10.56
N SER A 224 -16.07 18.06 -11.07
CA SER A 224 -17.22 17.23 -10.66
C SER A 224 -16.99 15.73 -10.85
N TRP A 225 -16.35 15.32 -11.95
CA TRP A 225 -16.03 13.91 -12.21
C TRP A 225 -15.12 13.31 -11.13
N SER A 226 -14.27 14.12 -10.52
CA SER A 226 -13.33 13.67 -9.48
C SER A 226 -14.03 13.50 -8.14
N GLN A 227 -15.00 14.36 -7.84
CA GLN A 227 -15.89 14.20 -6.69
C GLN A 227 -16.72 12.92 -6.84
N GLU A 228 -17.31 12.69 -8.01
CA GLU A 228 -18.06 11.46 -8.29
C GLU A 228 -17.15 10.22 -8.20
N ALA A 229 -15.94 10.30 -8.77
CA ALA A 229 -14.97 9.21 -8.70
C ALA A 229 -14.61 8.83 -7.26
N SER A 230 -14.56 9.78 -6.31
CA SER A 230 -14.26 9.50 -4.90
C SER A 230 -15.30 8.65 -4.18
N LEU A 231 -16.51 8.53 -4.76
CA LEU A 231 -17.56 7.67 -4.23
C LEU A 231 -17.35 6.19 -4.61
N TRP A 232 -16.61 5.93 -5.69
CA TRP A 232 -16.53 4.60 -6.31
C TRP A 232 -15.12 4.02 -6.39
N LEU A 233 -14.10 4.87 -6.57
CA LEU A 233 -12.73 4.44 -6.77
C LEU A 233 -12.00 4.32 -5.43
N PRO A 234 -11.47 3.13 -5.09
CA PRO A 234 -10.63 2.95 -3.92
C PRO A 234 -9.50 3.96 -3.92
N PHE A 235 -9.32 4.61 -2.78
CA PHE A 235 -8.24 5.56 -2.51
C PHE A 235 -8.22 6.82 -3.38
N TRP A 236 -9.16 7.08 -4.29
CA TRP A 236 -9.14 8.29 -5.11
C TRP A 236 -9.39 9.54 -4.25
N PRO A 237 -8.64 10.66 -4.43
CA PRO A 237 -7.60 10.99 -5.42
C PRO A 237 -6.13 10.65 -5.04
N LEU A 238 -5.92 9.66 -4.19
CA LEU A 238 -4.62 9.13 -3.76
C LEU A 238 -3.89 10.01 -2.76
N GLU A 239 -4.62 10.75 -1.92
CA GLU A 239 -4.09 11.68 -0.91
C GLU A 239 -2.97 11.05 -0.08
N PRO A 240 -3.16 9.85 0.53
CA PRO A 240 -2.13 9.25 1.36
C PRO A 240 -0.81 8.97 0.61
N PHE A 241 -0.87 8.84 -0.71
CA PHE A 241 0.22 8.35 -1.55
C PHE A 241 1.03 9.46 -2.22
N PHE A 242 0.60 10.73 -2.21
CA PHE A 242 1.29 11.83 -2.93
C PHE A 242 2.78 11.93 -2.59
N SER A 243 3.13 11.83 -1.31
CA SER A 243 4.53 11.83 -0.85
C SER A 243 5.37 10.74 -1.55
N LEU A 244 4.85 9.52 -1.61
CA LEU A 244 5.49 8.37 -2.25
C LEU A 244 5.52 8.50 -3.77
N ILE A 245 4.48 9.09 -4.38
CA ILE A 245 4.42 9.38 -5.81
C ILE A 245 5.55 10.35 -6.19
N LEU A 246 5.74 11.44 -5.44
CA LEU A 246 6.82 12.40 -5.66
C LEU A 246 8.20 11.76 -5.53
N ILE A 247 8.41 10.94 -4.50
CA ILE A 247 9.68 10.19 -4.32
C ILE A 247 9.90 9.23 -5.49
N GLY A 248 8.85 8.54 -5.94
CA GLY A 248 8.88 7.65 -7.10
C GLY A 248 9.26 8.39 -8.38
N LEU A 249 8.63 9.53 -8.66
CA LEU A 249 8.91 10.38 -9.82
C LEU A 249 10.34 10.93 -9.80
N GLY A 250 10.79 11.44 -8.64
CA GLY A 250 12.17 11.89 -8.48
C GLY A 250 13.18 10.77 -8.70
N THR A 251 12.87 9.56 -8.23
CA THR A 251 13.68 8.35 -8.48
C THR A 251 13.72 7.99 -9.97
N VAL A 252 12.60 8.12 -10.70
CA VAL A 252 12.58 7.92 -12.17
C VAL A 252 13.50 8.90 -12.86
N ILE A 253 13.45 10.18 -12.53
CA ILE A 253 14.26 11.23 -13.16
C ILE A 253 15.75 10.99 -12.92
N ILE A 254 16.14 10.60 -11.71
CA ILE A 254 17.55 10.28 -11.40
C ILE A 254 18.02 9.03 -12.15
N SER A 255 17.13 8.05 -12.33
CA SER A 255 17.43 6.76 -12.94
C SER A 255 17.05 6.66 -14.42
N SER A 256 16.62 7.75 -15.06
CA SER A 256 16.33 7.78 -16.49
C SER A 256 17.61 8.02 -17.28
N GLY A 257 18.13 6.94 -17.87
CA GLY A 257 18.99 6.97 -19.06
C GLY A 257 18.18 7.38 -20.29
N ASN A 258 18.72 8.17 -21.22
CA ASN A 258 17.98 8.66 -22.39
C ASN A 258 17.51 7.55 -23.37
N SER A 259 17.77 6.27 -23.10
CA SER A 259 17.16 5.14 -23.79
C SER A 259 15.73 4.95 -23.30
N SER A 260 14.85 5.80 -23.79
CA SER A 260 13.42 5.76 -23.50
C SER A 260 12.82 4.41 -23.90
N ILE A 261 11.67 4.11 -23.31
CA ILE A 261 10.79 2.96 -23.54
C ILE A 261 10.58 2.62 -25.03
N PHE A 262 10.85 3.57 -25.93
CA PHE A 262 10.86 3.46 -27.39
C PHE A 262 11.89 2.44 -27.93
N GLU A 263 13.12 2.41 -27.41
CA GLU A 263 14.15 1.48 -27.90
C GLU A 263 13.85 0.03 -27.53
N ARG A 264 13.20 -0.22 -26.37
CA ARG A 264 12.75 -1.57 -25.98
C ARG A 264 11.64 -2.08 -26.88
N LYS A 265 10.71 -1.21 -27.32
CA LYS A 265 9.68 -1.59 -28.30
C LYS A 265 10.28 -1.88 -29.68
N MET A 266 11.24 -1.07 -30.13
CA MET A 266 11.93 -1.30 -31.40
C MET A 266 12.74 -2.60 -31.40
N LYS A 267 13.48 -2.91 -30.32
CA LYS A 267 14.23 -4.18 -30.20
C LYS A 267 13.34 -5.43 -30.20
N LEU A 268 12.11 -5.32 -29.69
CA LEU A 268 11.16 -6.43 -29.69
C LEU A 268 10.52 -6.64 -31.08
N GLN A 269 10.39 -5.58 -31.89
CA GLN A 269 9.89 -5.67 -33.27
C GLN A 269 10.98 -6.12 -34.27
N SER A 270 12.25 -5.76 -34.04
CA SER A 270 13.38 -6.18 -34.89
C SER A 270 13.87 -7.62 -34.63
N SER A 271 13.44 -8.26 -33.54
CA SER A 271 13.73 -9.66 -33.24
C SER A 271 12.65 -10.63 -33.73
N SER A 272 11.59 -10.11 -34.36
CA SER A 272 10.47 -10.85 -34.94
C SER A 272 10.43 -10.80 -36.48
N SER A 273 11.48 -10.26 -37.09
CA SER A 273 11.77 -10.23 -38.53
C SER A 273 13.04 -11.00 -38.80
#